data_AF-A0A957N4R1-F1
#
_entry.id   AF-A0A957N4R1-F1
#
_cell.length_a   1.000
_cell.length_b   1.000
_cell.length_c   1.000
_cell.angle_alpha   90.00
_cell.angle_beta   90.00
_cell.angle_gamma   90.00
#
_symmetry.space_group_name_H-M   'P 1'
#
loop_
_entity.id
_entity.type
_entity.pdbx_description
1 polymer ?
#
loop_
_entity_poly.entity_id
_entity_poly.type
_entity_poly.pdbx_seq_one_letter_code
_entity_poly.pdbx_strand_id
1 'polypeptide(L)'
;MASAEQQTFIAQLHALGVRTGDTVLVHASFNALGCRSMTPTDVIAGLLHVVGDRGNLLMPALSYAQQPPYIHSTLGTPSNVGIIAETFRTRPGTHRSVHPTHSVCGTGPDVAALFTDHHLDTTPCGPHSPFHKLPAMDGKILMLGCGLRPNTSMHAIEELCPPPYLFGEMCEYTITSADGVTYRKWYRTHGFDGWEQRYDRIQMLNVPGMIAQGRVLASVSYLIRADALRDAVASTLCECPTYFVDPRPSTPTCPRPEEPGRLAD
;
A
#
# COMPACT_ATOMS: atom_id res chain seq x y z
N MET A 1 -17.18 9.14 24.69
CA MET A 1 -16.09 10.14 24.79
C MET A 1 -14.78 9.45 24.52
N ALA A 2 -13.85 10.09 23.80
CA ALA A 2 -12.55 9.50 23.47
C ALA A 2 -11.71 9.22 24.72
N SER A 3 -11.04 8.07 24.79
CA SER A 3 -10.16 7.71 25.91
C SER A 3 -8.93 8.63 25.97
N ALA A 4 -8.25 8.70 27.11
CA ALA A 4 -7.00 9.49 27.24
C ALA A 4 -5.90 9.01 26.28
N GLU A 5 -5.84 7.71 26.01
CA GLU A 5 -4.93 7.13 25.02
C GLU A 5 -5.28 7.59 23.60
N GLN A 6 -6.57 7.61 23.24
CA GLN A 6 -7.03 8.09 21.94
C GLN A 6 -6.80 9.60 21.75
N GLN A 7 -6.98 10.40 22.80
CA GLN A 7 -6.64 11.84 22.77
C GLN A 7 -5.14 12.05 22.55
N THR A 8 -4.29 11.24 23.20
CA THR A 8 -2.84 11.26 22.99
C THR A 8 -2.49 10.89 21.54
N PHE A 9 -3.12 9.85 21.01
CA PHE A 9 -2.95 9.42 19.62
C PHE A 9 -3.29 10.54 18.62
N ILE A 10 -4.45 11.19 18.78
CA ILE A 10 -4.89 12.32 17.95
C ILE A 10 -3.90 13.49 18.03
N ALA A 11 -3.49 13.89 19.22
CA ALA A 11 -2.55 14.98 19.43
C ALA A 11 -1.18 14.70 18.76
N GLN A 12 -0.70 13.46 18.84
CA GLN A 12 0.55 13.05 18.22
C GLN A 12 0.48 13.00 16.69
N LEU A 13 -0.65 12.61 16.11
CA LEU A 13 -0.87 12.70 14.66
C LEU A 13 -0.84 14.16 14.16
N HIS A 14 -1.46 15.08 14.91
CA HIS A 14 -1.37 16.50 14.59
C HIS A 14 0.07 17.03 14.74
N ALA A 15 0.79 16.65 15.80
CA ALA A 15 2.18 17.02 15.97
C ALA A 15 3.07 16.47 14.84
N LEU A 16 2.78 15.26 14.33
CA LEU A 16 3.49 14.64 13.21
C LEU A 16 3.24 15.37 11.87
N GLY A 17 2.14 16.10 11.74
CA GLY A 17 1.86 16.93 10.56
C GLY A 17 0.53 16.65 9.87
N VAL A 18 -0.29 15.73 10.39
CA VAL A 18 -1.62 15.47 9.82
C VAL A 18 -2.56 16.64 10.18
N ARG A 19 -3.34 17.09 9.20
CA ARG A 19 -4.26 18.23 9.31
C ARG A 19 -5.66 17.81 8.88
N THR A 20 -6.66 18.51 9.42
CA THR A 20 -8.05 18.38 8.97
C THR A 20 -8.17 18.82 7.52
N GLY A 21 -8.83 18.01 6.70
CA GLY A 21 -8.91 18.17 5.24
C GLY A 21 -7.87 17.38 4.46
N ASP A 22 -6.88 16.76 5.12
CA ASP A 22 -5.87 15.97 4.41
C ASP A 22 -6.46 14.72 3.75
N THR A 23 -5.89 14.35 2.61
CA THR A 23 -6.00 13.00 2.03
C THR A 23 -4.82 12.16 2.50
N VAL A 24 -5.07 11.12 3.30
CA VAL A 24 -4.02 10.32 3.94
C VAL A 24 -4.17 8.84 3.61
N LEU A 25 -3.15 8.26 2.97
CA LEU A 25 -2.98 6.82 2.81
C LEU A 25 -2.19 6.25 3.99
N VAL A 26 -2.78 5.31 4.73
CA VAL A 26 -2.20 4.78 5.97
C VAL A 26 -1.71 3.35 5.79
N HIS A 27 -0.44 3.13 6.11
CA HIS A 27 0.12 1.81 6.39
C HIS A 27 0.33 1.68 7.90
N ALA A 28 -0.17 0.63 8.54
CA ALA A 28 -0.15 0.54 10.00
C ALA A 28 0.18 -0.84 10.56
N SER A 29 0.94 -0.86 11.66
CA SER A 29 1.13 -2.03 12.51
C SER A 29 0.47 -1.80 13.87
N PHE A 30 -0.68 -2.45 14.09
CA PHE A 30 -1.41 -2.30 15.36
C PHE A 30 -0.58 -2.74 16.56
N ASN A 31 0.16 -3.84 16.44
CA ASN A 31 1.02 -4.34 17.52
C ASN A 31 2.12 -3.34 17.89
N ALA A 32 2.71 -2.66 16.91
CA ALA A 32 3.78 -1.69 17.15
C ALA A 32 3.28 -0.42 17.87
N LEU A 33 2.00 -0.07 17.73
CA LEU A 33 1.42 1.07 18.43
C LEU A 33 1.44 0.90 19.95
N GLY A 34 1.46 -0.35 20.44
CA GLY A 34 1.49 -0.65 21.87
C GLY A 34 0.22 -0.19 22.60
N CYS A 35 -0.92 -0.19 21.90
CA CYS A 35 -2.22 0.19 22.45
C CYS A 35 -2.55 -0.66 23.68
N ARG A 36 -2.91 0.01 24.78
CA ARG A 36 -3.32 -0.65 26.03
C ARG A 36 -4.84 -0.79 26.13
N SER A 37 -5.56 0.23 25.67
CA SER A 37 -7.01 0.33 25.78
C SER A 37 -7.70 0.52 24.43
N MET A 38 -6.99 1.01 23.42
CA MET A 38 -7.53 1.19 22.07
C MET A 38 -7.60 -0.12 21.28
N THR A 39 -8.73 -0.31 20.60
CA THR A 39 -8.94 -1.34 19.56
C THR A 39 -8.55 -0.81 18.17
N PRO A 40 -8.46 -1.66 17.13
CA PRO A 40 -8.31 -1.19 15.75
C PRO A 40 -9.39 -0.19 15.33
N THR A 41 -10.63 -0.36 15.81
CA THR A 41 -11.74 0.57 15.59
C THR A 41 -11.45 1.95 16.20
N ASP A 42 -10.85 2.01 17.40
CA ASP A 42 -10.49 3.27 18.05
C ASP A 42 -9.36 3.99 17.31
N VAL A 43 -8.41 3.25 16.74
CA VAL A 43 -7.36 3.80 15.87
C VAL A 43 -7.98 4.42 14.62
N ILE A 44 -8.89 3.70 13.94
CA ILE A 44 -9.61 4.20 12.77
C ILE A 44 -10.43 5.45 13.12
N ALA A 45 -11.14 5.44 14.25
CA ALA A 45 -11.92 6.59 14.71
C ALA A 45 -11.02 7.82 14.98
N GLY A 46 -9.83 7.61 15.56
CA GLY A 46 -8.85 8.68 15.76
C GLY A 46 -8.31 9.24 14.43
N LEU A 47 -8.03 8.37 13.45
CA LEU A 47 -7.59 8.79 12.12
C LEU A 47 -8.68 9.59 11.40
N LEU A 48 -9.93 9.09 11.40
CA LEU A 48 -11.08 9.79 10.83
C LEU A 48 -11.31 11.15 11.50
N HIS A 49 -11.15 11.23 12.82
CA HIS A 49 -11.27 12.49 13.56
C HIS A 49 -10.21 13.52 13.12
N VAL A 50 -8.96 13.09 12.97
CA VAL A 50 -7.85 13.97 12.59
C VAL A 50 -8.02 14.52 11.17
N VAL A 51 -8.40 13.69 10.20
CA VAL A 51 -8.66 14.16 8.82
C VAL A 51 -9.98 14.92 8.71
N GLY A 52 -10.98 14.61 9.54
CA GLY A 52 -12.30 15.25 9.58
C GLY A 52 -13.11 15.05 8.29
N ASP A 53 -14.32 15.61 8.26
CA ASP A 53 -15.32 15.34 7.21
C ASP A 53 -14.95 15.89 5.82
N ARG A 54 -13.97 16.79 5.76
CA ARG A 54 -13.42 17.33 4.50
C ARG A 54 -12.17 16.58 4.02
N GLY A 55 -11.63 15.68 4.85
CA GLY A 55 -10.45 14.90 4.51
C GLY A 55 -10.81 13.50 4.03
N ASN A 56 -9.80 12.78 3.54
CA ASN A 56 -9.96 11.42 3.03
C ASN A 56 -9.02 10.49 3.80
N LEU A 57 -9.56 9.40 4.34
CA LEU A 57 -8.78 8.33 4.94
C LEU A 57 -8.73 7.15 3.97
N LEU A 58 -7.53 6.74 3.59
CA LEU A 58 -7.28 5.64 2.67
C LEU A 58 -6.40 4.57 3.35
N MET A 59 -6.62 3.30 3.05
CA MET A 59 -5.77 2.19 3.48
C MET A 59 -5.64 1.15 2.39
N PRO A 60 -4.44 0.63 2.09
CA PRO A 60 -4.30 -0.51 1.21
C PRO A 60 -5.09 -1.71 1.74
N ALA A 61 -5.90 -2.32 0.89
CA ALA A 61 -6.62 -3.56 1.14
C ALA A 61 -6.01 -4.66 0.27
N LEU A 62 -4.70 -4.86 0.39
CA LEU A 62 -3.93 -5.74 -0.50
C LEU A 62 -4.40 -7.19 -0.36
N SER A 63 -4.51 -7.92 -1.46
CA SER A 63 -4.92 -9.33 -1.53
C SER A 63 -4.01 -10.14 -2.47
N TYR A 64 -2.70 -9.91 -2.41
CA TYR A 64 -1.73 -10.54 -3.32
C TYR A 64 -1.40 -12.00 -2.98
N ALA A 65 -1.68 -12.48 -1.76
CA ALA A 65 -1.32 -13.83 -1.31
C ALA A 65 -2.32 -14.92 -1.75
N GLN A 66 -2.98 -14.71 -2.90
CA GLN A 66 -3.94 -15.66 -3.46
C GLN A 66 -3.23 -16.84 -4.13
N GLN A 67 -3.88 -18.00 -4.14
CA GLN A 67 -3.46 -19.17 -4.91
C GLN A 67 -4.46 -19.43 -6.04
N PRO A 68 -4.06 -20.10 -7.15
CA PRO A 68 -5.00 -20.52 -8.18
C PRO A 68 -6.13 -21.40 -7.60
N PRO A 69 -7.39 -21.25 -8.03
CA PRO A 69 -7.86 -20.24 -8.98
C PRO A 69 -7.86 -18.83 -8.39
N TYR A 70 -7.36 -17.85 -9.14
CA TYR A 70 -7.28 -16.46 -8.69
C TYR A 70 -8.66 -15.78 -8.75
N ILE A 71 -9.27 -15.56 -7.58
CA ILE A 71 -10.63 -15.06 -7.45
C ILE A 71 -10.66 -13.89 -6.46
N HIS A 72 -11.12 -12.73 -6.93
CA HIS A 72 -11.28 -11.53 -6.12
C HIS A 72 -12.73 -11.04 -6.10
N SER A 73 -13.27 -10.85 -4.91
CA SER A 73 -14.50 -10.10 -4.68
C SER A 73 -14.17 -8.79 -3.99
N THR A 74 -14.60 -7.67 -4.57
CA THR A 74 -14.35 -6.33 -4.00
C THR A 74 -14.88 -6.22 -2.58
N LEU A 75 -16.07 -6.79 -2.33
CA LEU A 75 -16.68 -6.82 -0.99
C LEU A 75 -16.19 -8.00 -0.13
N GLY A 76 -15.98 -9.17 -0.75
CA GLY A 76 -15.77 -10.42 -0.03
C GLY A 76 -14.31 -10.75 0.30
N THR A 77 -13.35 -10.40 -0.57
CA THR A 77 -11.95 -10.83 -0.41
C THR A 77 -11.27 -10.08 0.73
N PRO A 78 -10.78 -10.76 1.79
CA PRO A 78 -10.08 -10.10 2.89
C PRO A 78 -8.78 -9.43 2.43
N SER A 79 -8.33 -8.45 3.21
CA SER A 79 -6.97 -7.93 3.08
C SER A 79 -5.95 -8.87 3.74
N ASN A 80 -4.77 -8.97 3.11
CA ASN A 80 -3.59 -9.64 3.65
C ASN A 80 -2.71 -8.70 4.49
N VAL A 81 -3.07 -7.41 4.65
CA VAL A 81 -2.21 -6.42 5.32
C VAL A 81 -2.83 -5.81 6.57
N GLY A 82 -2.50 -6.39 7.73
CA GLY A 82 -2.72 -5.79 9.04
C GLY A 82 -4.19 -5.71 9.49
N ILE A 83 -4.42 -5.84 10.79
CA ILE A 83 -5.77 -5.87 11.35
C ILE A 83 -6.50 -4.53 11.22
N ILE A 84 -5.78 -3.41 11.19
CA ILE A 84 -6.39 -2.08 11.03
C ILE A 84 -7.01 -1.93 9.64
N ALA A 85 -6.29 -2.31 8.57
CA ALA A 85 -6.82 -2.18 7.22
C ALA A 85 -8.02 -3.12 6.98
N GLU A 86 -7.99 -4.33 7.53
CA GLU A 86 -9.12 -5.26 7.44
C GLU A 86 -10.35 -4.79 8.24
N THR A 87 -10.13 -4.21 9.43
CA THR A 87 -11.20 -3.58 10.20
C THR A 87 -11.77 -2.38 9.45
N PHE A 88 -10.94 -1.58 8.78
CA PHE A 88 -11.39 -0.44 7.99
C PHE A 88 -12.18 -0.87 6.75
N ARG A 89 -11.73 -1.92 6.06
CA ARG A 89 -12.40 -2.50 4.87
C ARG A 89 -13.83 -2.92 5.17
N THR A 90 -14.08 -3.50 6.34
CA THR A 90 -15.39 -4.04 6.74
C THR A 90 -16.27 -3.03 7.47
N ARG A 91 -15.74 -1.85 7.78
CA ARG A 91 -16.49 -0.77 8.45
C ARG A 91 -17.57 -0.20 7.50
N PRO A 92 -18.81 0.03 7.98
CA PRO A 92 -19.84 0.71 7.20
C PRO A 92 -19.40 2.11 6.72
N GLY A 93 -19.69 2.44 5.47
CA GLY A 93 -19.29 3.70 4.84
C GLY A 93 -17.84 3.72 4.31
N THR A 94 -17.16 2.57 4.29
CA THR A 94 -15.89 2.41 3.59
C THR A 94 -16.13 1.88 2.18
N HIS A 95 -15.53 2.52 1.19
CA HIS A 95 -15.51 2.06 -0.21
C HIS A 95 -14.21 1.31 -0.49
N ARG A 96 -14.17 0.53 -1.58
CA ARG A 96 -12.95 -0.15 -2.04
C ARG A 96 -12.82 -0.02 -3.55
N SER A 97 -11.64 0.38 -4.02
CA SER A 97 -11.30 0.39 -5.45
C SER A 97 -11.23 -1.04 -6.01
N VAL A 98 -11.56 -1.24 -7.27
CA VAL A 98 -11.56 -2.57 -7.89
C VAL A 98 -10.18 -2.90 -8.47
N HIS A 99 -9.41 -3.73 -7.78
CA HIS A 99 -8.18 -4.35 -8.30
C HIS A 99 -7.88 -5.64 -7.51
N PRO A 100 -7.53 -6.77 -8.18
CA PRO A 100 -7.49 -8.09 -7.53
C PRO A 100 -6.40 -8.27 -6.46
N THR A 101 -5.29 -7.53 -6.56
CA THR A 101 -4.17 -7.64 -5.60
C THR A 101 -3.90 -6.36 -4.80
N HIS A 102 -4.06 -5.18 -5.40
CA HIS A 102 -3.65 -3.89 -4.83
C HIS A 102 -4.81 -2.89 -4.61
N SER A 103 -6.03 -3.39 -4.39
CA SER A 103 -7.15 -2.51 -4.03
C SER A 103 -6.87 -1.64 -2.80
N VAL A 104 -7.46 -0.46 -2.74
CA VAL A 104 -7.41 0.48 -1.62
C VAL A 104 -8.82 0.70 -1.08
N CYS A 105 -8.96 0.74 0.24
CA CYS A 105 -10.17 1.13 0.94
C CYS A 105 -10.14 2.61 1.30
N GLY A 106 -11.29 3.27 1.32
CA GLY A 106 -11.35 4.71 1.59
C GLY A 106 -12.70 5.22 2.07
N THR A 107 -12.66 6.29 2.87
CA THR A 107 -13.81 7.12 3.25
C THR A 107 -13.40 8.59 3.13
N GLY A 108 -14.28 9.41 2.53
CA GLY A 108 -14.06 10.84 2.33
C GLY A 108 -14.69 11.34 1.03
N PRO A 109 -14.76 12.67 0.82
CA PRO A 109 -15.43 13.28 -0.32
C PRO A 109 -14.79 12.93 -1.68
N ASP A 110 -13.49 12.65 -1.73
CA ASP A 110 -12.76 12.46 -2.99
C ASP A 110 -12.51 10.99 -3.34
N VAL A 111 -12.97 10.07 -2.50
CA VAL A 111 -12.75 8.63 -2.67
C VAL A 111 -13.27 8.12 -4.03
N ALA A 112 -14.40 8.65 -4.50
CA ALA A 112 -14.96 8.28 -5.80
C ALA A 112 -13.98 8.59 -6.95
N ALA A 113 -13.36 9.78 -6.95
CA ALA A 113 -12.41 10.19 -7.99
C ALA A 113 -11.13 9.32 -7.98
N LEU A 114 -10.69 8.91 -6.79
CA LEU A 114 -9.54 8.02 -6.64
C LEU A 114 -9.83 6.61 -7.15
N PHE A 115 -11.05 6.09 -6.93
CA PHE A 115 -11.31 4.65 -7.05
C PHE A 115 -11.96 4.21 -8.37
N THR A 116 -12.71 5.09 -9.02
CA THR A 116 -13.58 4.75 -10.17
C THR A 116 -12.83 4.00 -11.27
N ASP A 117 -11.62 4.44 -11.60
CA ASP A 117 -10.90 3.95 -12.77
C ASP A 117 -9.91 2.83 -12.48
N HIS A 118 -9.73 2.41 -11.22
CA HIS A 118 -8.67 1.45 -10.86
C HIS A 118 -8.82 0.10 -11.60
N HIS A 119 -10.06 -0.27 -11.95
CA HIS A 119 -10.35 -1.47 -12.73
C HIS A 119 -9.81 -1.42 -14.17
N LEU A 120 -9.44 -0.25 -14.69
CA LEU A 120 -8.85 -0.08 -16.03
C LEU A 120 -7.41 -0.58 -16.08
N ASP A 121 -6.68 -0.53 -14.97
CA ASP A 121 -5.27 -0.95 -14.91
C ASP A 121 -5.10 -2.46 -15.09
N THR A 122 -4.03 -2.85 -15.76
CA THR A 122 -3.59 -4.25 -15.95
C THR A 122 -2.34 -4.57 -15.13
N THR A 123 -1.89 -3.63 -14.30
CA THR A 123 -0.74 -3.72 -13.41
C THR A 123 -1.13 -3.25 -12.01
N PRO A 124 -0.43 -3.67 -10.95
CA PRO A 124 -0.95 -3.50 -9.60
C PRO A 124 -1.02 -2.05 -9.09
N CYS A 125 -0.18 -1.16 -9.59
CA CYS A 125 -0.12 0.25 -9.20
C CYS A 125 -0.07 1.17 -10.44
N GLY A 126 -0.86 0.84 -11.45
CA GLY A 126 -0.91 1.55 -12.74
C GLY A 126 -1.43 3.00 -12.64
N PRO A 127 -1.53 3.69 -13.79
CA PRO A 127 -1.89 5.11 -13.86
C PRO A 127 -3.26 5.46 -13.25
N HIS A 128 -4.19 4.50 -13.21
CA HIS A 128 -5.53 4.71 -12.65
C HIS A 128 -5.64 4.33 -11.18
N SER A 129 -4.56 3.79 -10.58
CA SER A 129 -4.52 3.35 -9.21
C SER A 129 -4.58 4.52 -8.22
N PRO A 130 -5.19 4.33 -7.03
CA PRO A 130 -5.19 5.35 -5.99
C PRO A 130 -3.77 5.77 -5.56
N PHE A 131 -2.79 4.85 -5.66
CA PHE A 131 -1.39 5.14 -5.36
C PHE A 131 -0.79 6.15 -6.35
N HIS A 132 -1.08 5.99 -7.65
CA HIS A 132 -0.62 6.91 -8.69
C HIS A 132 -1.32 8.27 -8.63
N LYS A 133 -2.61 8.29 -8.28
CA LYS A 133 -3.41 9.52 -8.19
C LYS A 133 -3.11 10.37 -6.95
N LEU A 134 -2.69 9.75 -5.84
CA LEU A 134 -2.48 10.41 -4.54
C LEU A 134 -1.57 11.66 -4.59
N PRO A 135 -0.40 11.66 -5.27
CA PRO A 135 0.46 12.84 -5.41
C PRO A 135 -0.24 14.07 -6.01
N ALA A 136 -1.12 13.89 -7.00
CA ALA A 136 -1.78 15.00 -7.70
C ALA A 136 -2.82 15.72 -6.82
N MET A 137 -3.14 15.15 -5.65
CA MET A 137 -4.13 15.66 -4.71
C MET A 137 -3.51 16.24 -3.43
N ASP A 138 -2.20 16.55 -3.44
CA ASP A 138 -1.44 16.92 -2.23
C ASP A 138 -1.58 15.87 -1.11
N GLY A 139 -1.71 14.60 -1.52
CA GLY A 139 -1.92 13.48 -0.62
C GLY A 139 -0.68 13.16 0.21
N LYS A 140 -0.92 12.54 1.36
CA LYS A 140 0.12 12.14 2.32
C LYS A 140 0.09 10.64 2.57
N ILE A 141 1.26 10.06 2.85
CA ILE A 141 1.41 8.66 3.23
C ILE A 141 1.83 8.61 4.70
N LEU A 142 1.00 8.03 5.55
CA LEU A 142 1.25 7.85 6.97
C LEU A 142 1.72 6.41 7.23
N MET A 143 2.98 6.26 7.63
CA MET A 143 3.58 4.99 8.03
C MET A 143 3.53 4.88 9.57
N LEU A 144 2.50 4.22 10.08
CA LEU A 144 2.16 4.14 11.49
C LEU A 144 2.75 2.86 12.12
N GLY A 145 3.97 2.95 12.64
CA GLY A 145 4.64 1.86 13.35
C GLY A 145 5.08 0.66 12.51
N CYS A 146 5.02 0.76 11.18
CA CYS A 146 5.42 -0.32 10.26
C CYS A 146 6.78 -0.08 9.57
N GLY A 147 7.50 0.98 9.95
CA GLY A 147 8.70 1.42 9.25
C GLY A 147 8.37 1.95 7.86
N LEU A 148 9.38 2.04 6.98
CA LEU A 148 9.23 2.60 5.63
C LEU A 148 9.21 1.55 4.52
N ARG A 149 9.58 0.30 4.83
CA ARG A 149 9.64 -0.79 3.85
C ARG A 149 8.28 -1.16 3.25
N PRO A 150 7.17 -1.28 3.99
CA PRO A 150 5.88 -1.69 3.42
C PRO A 150 5.14 -0.51 2.75
N ASN A 151 5.83 0.28 1.93
CA ASN A 151 5.29 1.47 1.28
C ASN A 151 4.89 1.16 -0.17
N THR A 152 3.62 0.81 -0.37
CA THR A 152 3.09 0.42 -1.69
C THR A 152 3.11 1.56 -2.70
N SER A 153 3.12 2.83 -2.26
CA SER A 153 3.22 3.98 -3.18
C SER A 153 4.53 4.01 -3.97
N MET A 154 5.58 3.32 -3.50
CA MET A 154 6.82 3.13 -4.26
C MET A 154 6.56 2.42 -5.59
N HIS A 155 5.69 1.41 -5.60
CA HIS A 155 5.38 0.66 -6.82
C HIS A 155 4.69 1.52 -7.89
N ALA A 156 3.86 2.49 -7.49
CA ALA A 156 3.25 3.41 -8.45
C ALA A 156 4.29 4.30 -9.16
N ILE A 157 5.39 4.60 -8.45
CA ILE A 157 6.51 5.39 -9.00
C ILE A 157 7.41 4.49 -9.84
N GLU A 158 7.67 3.26 -9.40
CA GLU A 158 8.36 2.26 -10.21
C GLU A 158 7.60 1.96 -11.50
N GLU A 159 6.26 1.88 -11.48
CA GLU A 159 5.47 1.69 -12.71
C GLU A 159 5.49 2.90 -13.64
N LEU A 160 5.68 4.11 -13.10
CA LEU A 160 5.90 5.32 -13.90
C LEU A 160 7.29 5.33 -14.56
N CYS A 161 8.30 4.78 -13.88
CA CYS A 161 9.67 4.66 -14.35
C CYS A 161 10.17 3.21 -14.24
N PRO A 162 9.68 2.27 -15.08
CA PRO A 162 9.85 0.82 -14.86
C PRO A 162 11.31 0.39 -14.76
N PRO A 163 11.81 0.01 -13.57
CA PRO A 163 13.10 -0.64 -13.45
C PRO A 163 13.00 -2.08 -14.00
N PRO A 164 14.13 -2.68 -14.42
CA PRO A 164 14.12 -3.98 -15.09
C PRO A 164 13.61 -5.14 -14.24
N TYR A 165 13.54 -4.97 -12.91
CA TYR A 165 13.12 -6.00 -11.96
C TYR A 165 11.63 -5.95 -11.60
N LEU A 166 10.86 -4.94 -12.04
CA LEU A 166 9.57 -4.64 -11.41
C LEU A 166 8.51 -5.72 -11.64
N PHE A 167 8.41 -6.22 -12.87
CA PHE A 167 7.25 -6.97 -13.31
C PHE A 167 7.56 -8.46 -13.46
N GLY A 168 6.61 -9.28 -13.00
CA GLY A 168 6.61 -10.72 -13.16
C GLY A 168 5.67 -11.19 -14.28
N GLU A 169 5.12 -12.38 -14.07
CA GLU A 169 4.27 -13.08 -15.03
C GLU A 169 2.87 -12.46 -15.16
N MET A 170 2.17 -12.84 -16.22
CA MET A 170 0.76 -12.55 -16.43
C MET A 170 -0.10 -13.59 -15.71
N CYS A 171 -1.09 -13.15 -14.95
CA CYS A 171 -2.06 -14.00 -14.28
C CYS A 171 -3.49 -13.55 -14.63
N GLU A 172 -4.39 -14.49 -14.85
CA GLU A 172 -5.79 -14.21 -15.07
C GLU A 172 -6.57 -14.27 -13.77
N TYR A 173 -7.37 -13.23 -13.49
CA TYR A 173 -8.22 -13.15 -12.31
C TYR A 173 -9.69 -13.17 -12.72
N THR A 174 -10.50 -13.90 -11.95
CA THR A 174 -11.95 -13.70 -11.92
C THR A 174 -12.27 -12.65 -10.86
N ILE A 175 -12.90 -11.55 -11.25
CA ILE A 175 -13.17 -10.40 -10.38
C ILE A 175 -14.68 -10.17 -10.31
N THR A 176 -15.20 -10.02 -9.09
CA THR A 176 -16.56 -9.53 -8.82
C THR A 176 -16.47 -8.13 -8.20
N SER A 177 -17.01 -7.12 -8.89
CA SER A 177 -17.10 -5.74 -8.40
C SER A 177 -18.21 -5.58 -7.35
N ALA A 178 -18.26 -4.42 -6.69
CA ALA A 178 -19.22 -4.16 -5.61
C ALA A 178 -20.69 -4.12 -6.08
N ASP A 179 -20.93 -3.87 -7.36
CA ASP A 179 -22.25 -3.92 -8.02
C ASP A 179 -22.66 -5.33 -8.47
N GLY A 180 -21.81 -6.33 -8.23
CA GLY A 180 -22.07 -7.74 -8.57
C GLY A 180 -21.63 -8.17 -9.97
N VAL A 181 -21.08 -7.26 -10.79
CA VAL A 181 -20.57 -7.63 -12.12
C VAL A 181 -19.34 -8.52 -11.97
N THR A 182 -19.34 -9.66 -12.66
CA THR A 182 -18.21 -10.61 -12.65
C THR A 182 -17.57 -10.70 -14.02
N TYR A 183 -16.25 -10.59 -14.09
CA TYR A 183 -15.48 -10.65 -15.33
C TYR A 183 -14.10 -11.29 -15.12
N ARG A 184 -13.48 -11.71 -16.22
CA ARG A 184 -12.09 -12.18 -16.24
C ARG A 184 -11.20 -11.13 -16.87
N LYS A 185 -10.03 -10.91 -16.28
CA LYS A 185 -9.03 -9.98 -16.81
C LYS A 185 -7.62 -10.45 -16.47
N TRP A 186 -6.71 -10.25 -17.41
CA TRP A 186 -5.29 -10.54 -17.25
C TRP A 186 -4.58 -9.36 -16.60
N TYR A 187 -3.77 -9.66 -15.60
CA TYR A 187 -2.94 -8.70 -14.88
C TYR A 187 -1.48 -9.14 -14.92
N ARG A 188 -0.59 -8.19 -15.13
CA ARG A 188 0.84 -8.38 -14.92
C ARG A 188 1.13 -8.23 -13.43
N THR A 189 1.85 -9.18 -12.86
CA THR A 189 2.24 -9.15 -11.45
C THR A 189 3.45 -8.25 -11.23
N HIS A 190 3.64 -7.77 -9.99
CA HIS A 190 4.97 -7.33 -9.57
C HIS A 190 5.81 -8.56 -9.23
N GLY A 191 7.03 -8.63 -9.75
CA GLY A 191 7.88 -9.82 -9.70
C GLY A 191 9.32 -9.46 -9.33
N PHE A 192 9.59 -9.33 -8.04
CA PHE A 192 10.90 -8.93 -7.50
C PHE A 192 11.91 -10.08 -7.42
N ASP A 193 11.86 -11.05 -8.33
CA ASP A 193 12.70 -12.26 -8.26
C ASP A 193 14.18 -11.92 -8.26
N GLY A 194 14.90 -12.39 -7.25
CA GLY A 194 16.31 -12.04 -7.05
C GLY A 194 16.56 -10.65 -6.46
N TRP A 195 15.52 -9.92 -6.02
CA TRP A 195 15.65 -8.58 -5.45
C TRP A 195 14.93 -8.44 -4.10
N GLU A 196 15.56 -7.77 -3.14
CA GLU A 196 14.98 -7.36 -1.85
C GLU A 196 14.64 -5.87 -1.94
N GLN A 197 13.39 -5.51 -1.60
CA GLN A 197 12.95 -4.12 -1.60
C GLN A 197 13.57 -3.33 -0.43
N ARG A 198 14.09 -2.15 -0.72
CA ARG A 198 14.79 -1.25 0.20
C ARG A 198 14.15 0.14 0.23
N TYR A 199 12.84 0.20 0.36
CA TYR A 199 12.09 1.45 0.40
C TYR A 199 12.39 2.32 1.63
N ASP A 200 13.07 1.77 2.64
CA ASP A 200 13.69 2.56 3.71
C ASP A 200 14.69 3.61 3.19
N ARG A 201 15.31 3.39 2.02
CA ARG A 201 16.28 4.32 1.41
C ARG A 201 15.70 5.67 1.01
N ILE A 202 14.37 5.85 1.00
CA ILE A 202 13.76 7.17 0.78
C ILE A 202 14.23 8.20 1.82
N GLN A 203 14.62 7.76 3.02
CA GLN A 203 15.22 8.64 4.03
C GLN A 203 16.60 9.16 3.62
N MET A 204 17.35 8.39 2.82
CA MET A 204 18.69 8.76 2.38
C MET A 204 18.68 9.84 1.31
N LEU A 205 17.55 10.03 0.61
CA LEU A 205 17.38 11.11 -0.37
C LEU A 205 17.42 12.50 0.28
N ASN A 206 17.15 12.59 1.58
CA ASN A 206 17.25 13.81 2.40
C ASN A 206 16.57 15.05 1.79
N VAL A 207 15.41 14.86 1.15
CA VAL A 207 14.63 15.96 0.57
C VAL A 207 13.92 16.74 1.69
N PRO A 208 14.22 18.04 1.88
CA PRO A 208 13.62 18.83 2.95
C PRO A 208 12.10 18.85 2.88
N GLY A 209 11.45 18.57 4.02
CA GLY A 209 9.99 18.59 4.14
C GLY A 209 9.25 17.41 3.48
N MET A 210 9.96 16.48 2.82
CA MET A 210 9.34 15.28 2.23
C MET A 210 8.86 14.31 3.32
N ILE A 211 9.66 14.09 4.37
CA ILE A 211 9.37 13.14 5.45
C ILE A 211 9.40 13.89 6.78
N ALA A 212 8.30 13.83 7.52
CA ALA A 212 8.27 14.14 8.94
C ALA A 212 8.32 12.83 9.75
N GLN A 213 9.10 12.81 10.82
CA GLN A 213 9.23 11.67 11.73
C GLN A 213 8.82 12.10 13.15
N GLY A 214 8.09 11.24 13.84
CA GLY A 214 7.67 11.48 15.21
C GLY A 214 7.19 10.22 15.90
N ARG A 215 6.98 10.32 17.21
CA ARG A 215 6.44 9.22 18.00
C ARG A 215 4.92 9.29 18.01
N VAL A 216 4.28 8.16 17.68
CA VAL A 216 2.84 7.95 17.85
C VAL A 216 2.65 6.70 18.72
N LEU A 217 2.10 6.92 19.91
CA LEU A 217 2.03 5.97 21.02
C LEU A 217 3.41 5.33 21.29
N ALA A 218 3.53 4.00 21.24
CA ALA A 218 4.80 3.31 21.46
C ALA A 218 5.72 3.27 20.22
N SER A 219 5.25 3.71 19.05
CA SER A 219 5.94 3.52 17.78
C SER A 219 6.59 4.78 17.20
N VAL A 220 7.66 4.60 16.43
CA VAL A 220 8.14 5.61 15.49
C VAL A 220 7.26 5.57 14.25
N SER A 221 6.79 6.74 13.82
CA SER A 221 5.92 6.90 12.66
C SER A 221 6.42 8.01 11.74
N TYR A 222 6.03 7.91 10.48
CA TYR A 222 6.45 8.82 9.42
C TYR A 222 5.24 9.36 8.67
N LEU A 223 5.27 10.64 8.34
CA LEU A 223 4.33 11.27 7.43
C LEU A 223 5.09 11.77 6.22
N ILE A 224 4.71 11.29 5.05
CA ILE A 224 5.43 11.50 3.80
C ILE A 224 4.52 12.27 2.84
N ARG A 225 5.05 13.33 2.24
CA ARG A 225 4.39 14.03 1.13
C ARG A 225 4.47 13.19 -0.14
N ALA A 226 3.32 12.82 -0.72
CA ALA A 226 3.30 11.89 -1.85
C ALA A 226 3.87 12.50 -3.14
N ASP A 227 3.71 13.81 -3.35
CA ASP A 227 4.30 14.55 -4.48
C ASP A 227 5.83 14.59 -4.42
N ALA A 228 6.38 15.00 -3.28
CA ALA A 228 7.82 15.05 -3.06
C ALA A 228 8.44 13.65 -3.12
N LEU A 229 7.75 12.63 -2.60
CA LEU A 229 8.18 11.23 -2.73
C LEU A 229 8.25 10.81 -4.20
N ARG A 230 7.18 11.05 -4.97
CA ARG A 230 7.13 10.72 -6.40
C ARG A 230 8.30 11.34 -7.15
N ASP A 231 8.49 12.64 -6.98
CA ASP A 231 9.49 13.38 -7.75
C ASP A 231 10.91 12.94 -7.40
N ALA A 232 11.21 12.77 -6.10
CA ALA A 232 12.52 12.32 -5.64
C ALA A 232 12.85 10.88 -6.07
N VAL A 233 11.89 9.97 -5.92
CA VAL A 233 12.07 8.55 -6.28
C VAL A 233 12.15 8.39 -7.79
N ALA A 234 11.30 9.06 -8.58
CA ALA A 234 11.35 9.01 -10.04
C ALA A 234 12.70 9.53 -10.56
N SER A 235 13.18 10.67 -10.06
CA SER A 235 14.51 11.19 -10.40
C SER A 235 15.61 10.17 -10.08
N THR A 236 15.54 9.55 -8.91
CA THR A 236 16.53 8.56 -8.47
C THR A 236 16.50 7.29 -9.33
N LEU A 237 15.32 6.80 -9.72
CA LEU A 237 15.18 5.63 -10.58
C LEU A 237 15.70 5.89 -12.00
N CYS A 238 15.54 7.11 -12.52
CA CYS A 238 16.11 7.51 -13.80
C CYS A 238 17.66 7.45 -13.79
N GLU A 239 18.29 7.81 -12.67
CA GLU A 239 19.75 7.79 -12.52
C GLU A 239 20.29 6.41 -12.15
N CYS A 240 19.61 5.72 -11.24
CA CYS A 240 20.01 4.42 -10.69
C CYS A 240 18.76 3.54 -10.50
N PRO A 241 18.36 2.76 -11.53
CA PRO A 241 17.15 1.94 -11.50
C PRO A 241 17.12 0.93 -10.35
N THR A 242 18.27 0.55 -9.80
CA THR A 242 18.40 -0.42 -8.71
C THR A 242 18.58 0.20 -7.33
N TYR A 243 18.49 1.53 -7.20
CA TYR A 243 18.75 2.23 -5.93
C TYR A 243 17.86 1.74 -4.78
N PHE A 244 16.60 1.38 -5.07
CA PHE A 244 15.63 0.95 -4.05
C PHE A 244 15.54 -0.55 -3.85
N VAL A 245 16.51 -1.31 -4.36
CA VAL A 245 16.58 -2.76 -4.18
C VAL A 245 18.00 -3.22 -3.86
N ASP A 246 18.11 -4.38 -3.23
CA ASP A 246 19.35 -5.14 -3.11
C ASP A 246 19.22 -6.46 -3.86
N PRO A 247 20.28 -6.98 -4.51
CA PRO A 247 20.26 -8.34 -5.03
C PRO A 247 20.11 -9.33 -3.88
N ARG A 248 19.13 -10.22 -3.95
CA ARG A 248 19.03 -11.38 -3.06
C ARG A 248 20.07 -12.41 -3.50
N PRO A 249 20.89 -12.96 -2.59
CA PRO A 249 21.76 -14.08 -2.94
C PRO A 249 20.90 -15.23 -3.46
N SER A 250 21.30 -15.82 -4.60
CA SER A 250 20.64 -17.01 -5.13
C SER A 250 20.67 -18.11 -4.07
N THR A 251 19.51 -18.58 -3.61
CA THR A 251 19.44 -19.88 -2.95
C THR A 251 19.98 -20.90 -3.95
N PRO A 252 21.02 -21.69 -3.64
CA PRO A 252 21.45 -22.74 -4.53
C PRO A 252 20.24 -23.67 -4.74
N THR A 253 19.77 -23.74 -5.98
CA THR A 253 18.78 -24.74 -6.37
C THR A 253 19.40 -26.09 -6.06
N CYS A 254 18.82 -26.85 -5.13
CA CYS A 254 19.13 -28.27 -5.00
C CYS A 254 18.98 -28.87 -6.41
N PRO A 255 20.02 -29.48 -6.99
CA PRO A 255 19.94 -30.01 -8.34
C PRO A 255 18.75 -30.97 -8.40
N ARG A 256 17.84 -30.74 -9.35
CA ARG A 256 16.80 -31.72 -9.66
C ARG A 256 17.54 -33.02 -10.03
N PRO A 257 17.16 -34.18 -9.46
CA PRO A 257 17.72 -35.44 -9.92
C PRO A 257 17.50 -35.54 -11.42
N GLU A 258 18.57 -35.80 -12.16
CA GLU A 258 18.50 -36.03 -13.60
C GLU A 258 17.43 -37.09 -13.88
N GLU A 259 16.48 -36.78 -14.79
CA GLU A 259 15.54 -37.80 -15.24
C GLU A 259 16.36 -38.95 -15.84
N PRO A 260 16.10 -40.22 -15.45
CA PRO A 260 16.80 -41.35 -16.02
C PRO A 260 16.57 -41.34 -17.53
N GLY A 261 17.67 -41.22 -18.27
CA GLY A 261 17.67 -41.10 -19.72
C GLY A 261 16.78 -42.16 -20.37
N ARG A 262 16.02 -41.73 -21.38
CA ARG A 262 15.39 -42.64 -22.34
C ARG A 262 16.49 -43.55 -22.88
N LEU A 263 16.43 -44.82 -22.52
CA LEU A 263 17.10 -45.87 -23.25
C LEU A 263 16.51 -45.86 -24.67
N ALA A 264 17.38 -45.63 -25.65
CA ALA A 264 17.13 -46.02 -27.02
C ALA A 264 17.16 -47.55 -27.05
N ASP A 265 16.01 -48.15 -27.36
CA ASP A 265 15.81 -49.20 -28.38
C ASP A 265 14.32 -49.59 -28.42
#